data_AF-A0A7S1B7N5-F1
#
_entry.id   AF-A0A7S1B7N5-F1
#
_cell.length_a   1.000
_cell.length_b   1.000
_cell.length_c   1.000
_cell.angle_alpha   90.00
_cell.angle_beta   90.00
_cell.angle_gamma   90.00
#
_symmetry.space_group_name_H-M   'P 1'
#
loop_
_entity.id
_entity.type
_entity.pdbx_description
1 polymer ?
#
loop_
_entity_poly.entity_id
_entity_poly.type
_entity_poly.pdbx_seq_one_letter_code
_entity_poly.pdbx_strand_id
1 'polypeptide(L)'
;MEYVAEHIHTWFRDELLDGTGDDDYVLLDCPGQIELYTHVPVMKSVAESVIQWGGCNVCGVFVLDATFLADVSKFISGTLLALSVMMNMEIPGINVLTKCDLVEGGAVDKMLDVYGRGARDIWHMERGKFGGEIEIDNISSSSKRGKQKIRDHKLDKMTEAICSIIDEYTMVAYIPLDITDEESLDLVLSAVDQMLQYGDDVEFKEPPEAVDVDDK
;
A
#
# COMPACT_ATOMS: atom_id res chain seq x y z
N MET A 1 -20.53 -10.30 6.19
CA MET A 1 -20.03 -8.94 5.95
C MET A 1 -21.08 -7.90 6.30
N GLU A 2 -22.31 -7.96 5.78
CA GLU A 2 -23.42 -7.11 6.28
C GLU A 2 -23.61 -7.23 7.80
N TYR A 3 -23.57 -8.46 8.34
CA TYR A 3 -23.62 -8.68 9.79
C TYR A 3 -22.53 -7.91 10.57
N VAL A 4 -21.31 -7.81 10.02
CA VAL A 4 -20.21 -7.08 10.68
C VAL A 4 -20.55 -5.60 10.68
N ALA A 5 -20.90 -5.01 9.53
CA ALA A 5 -21.31 -3.61 9.45
C ALA A 5 -22.48 -3.27 10.39
N GLU A 6 -23.45 -4.17 10.54
CA GLU A 6 -24.62 -3.96 11.40
C GLU A 6 -24.32 -4.06 12.91
N HIS A 7 -23.29 -4.82 13.31
CA HIS A 7 -23.00 -5.11 14.72
C HIS A 7 -21.65 -4.55 15.19
N ILE A 8 -20.90 -3.87 14.32
CA ILE A 8 -19.58 -3.34 14.67
C ILE A 8 -19.69 -2.32 15.82
N HIS A 9 -20.78 -1.57 15.89
CA HIS A 9 -20.98 -0.57 16.94
C HIS A 9 -21.20 -1.15 18.35
N THR A 10 -21.59 -2.42 18.48
CA THR A 10 -22.05 -2.96 19.78
C THR A 10 -20.98 -3.69 20.57
N TRP A 11 -19.99 -4.28 19.91
CA TRP A 11 -18.93 -5.03 20.58
C TRP A 11 -17.55 -4.56 20.17
N PHE A 12 -17.37 -4.19 18.89
CA PHE A 12 -16.06 -3.84 18.38
C PHE A 12 -15.62 -2.46 18.85
N ARG A 13 -16.55 -1.51 19.03
CA ARG A 13 -16.23 -0.19 19.60
C ARG A 13 -15.65 -0.30 21.00
N ASP A 14 -16.33 -1.02 21.89
CA ASP A 14 -15.96 -1.11 23.29
C ASP A 14 -14.64 -1.89 23.43
N GLU A 15 -14.47 -2.99 22.70
CA GLU A 15 -13.20 -3.74 22.66
C GLU A 15 -12.04 -2.91 22.07
N LEU A 16 -12.31 -2.09 21.05
CA LEU A 16 -11.29 -1.24 20.43
C LEU A 16 -10.87 -0.12 21.39
N LEU A 17 -11.82 0.59 22.02
CA LEU A 17 -11.51 1.77 22.82
C LEU A 17 -11.09 1.44 24.26
N ASP A 18 -11.66 0.40 24.87
CA ASP A 18 -11.34 0.02 26.25
C ASP A 18 -10.12 -0.94 26.31
N GLY A 19 -9.78 -1.59 25.19
CA GLY A 19 -8.73 -2.59 25.10
C GLY A 19 -7.35 -2.07 24.69
N THR A 20 -7.24 -0.84 24.20
CA THR A 20 -5.99 -0.31 23.60
C THR A 20 -5.52 0.95 24.32
N GLY A 21 -4.22 1.03 24.62
CA GLY A 21 -3.59 2.24 25.12
C GLY A 21 -3.36 3.29 24.03
N ASP A 22 -3.02 4.50 24.45
CA ASP A 22 -2.78 5.65 23.56
C ASP A 22 -1.59 5.46 22.59
N ASP A 23 -0.69 4.52 22.88
CA ASP A 23 0.53 4.23 22.13
C ASP A 23 0.53 2.83 21.46
N ASP A 24 -0.65 2.21 21.34
CA ASP A 24 -0.77 0.86 20.82
C ASP A 24 -1.19 0.83 19.34
N TYR A 25 -0.57 -0.09 18.60
CA TYR A 25 -1.00 -0.45 17.26
C TYR A 25 -2.14 -1.47 17.29
N VAL A 26 -3.25 -1.15 16.61
CA VAL A 26 -4.33 -2.11 16.36
C VAL A 26 -4.26 -2.62 14.93
N LEU A 27 -3.96 -3.91 14.78
CA LEU A 27 -3.93 -4.58 13.49
C LEU A 27 -5.26 -5.31 13.25
N LEU A 28 -5.96 -4.92 12.19
CA LEU A 28 -7.20 -5.56 11.77
C LEU A 28 -6.94 -6.52 10.62
N ASP A 29 -7.02 -7.83 10.91
CA ASP A 29 -7.02 -8.84 9.85
C ASP A 29 -8.33 -8.77 9.07
N CYS A 30 -8.18 -8.53 7.78
CA CYS A 30 -9.23 -8.05 6.90
C CYS A 30 -9.62 -9.15 5.91
N PRO A 31 -10.91 -9.30 5.54
CA PRO A 31 -11.32 -10.31 4.56
C PRO A 31 -10.56 -10.19 3.23
N GLY A 32 -10.10 -11.31 2.68
CA GLY A 32 -9.30 -11.31 1.44
C GLY A 32 -10.05 -11.07 0.12
N GLN A 33 -11.37 -10.81 0.15
CA GLN A 33 -12.16 -10.56 -1.05
C GLN A 33 -12.09 -9.07 -1.44
N ILE A 34 -11.51 -8.77 -2.60
CA ILE A 34 -11.20 -7.40 -3.02
C ILE A 34 -12.44 -6.55 -3.33
N GLU A 35 -13.56 -7.20 -3.64
CA GLU A 35 -14.85 -6.59 -3.92
C GLU A 35 -15.35 -5.73 -2.75
N LEU A 36 -14.99 -6.13 -1.53
CA LEU A 36 -15.34 -5.50 -0.26
C LEU A 36 -14.65 -4.14 -0.03
N TYR A 37 -13.64 -3.83 -0.85
CA TYR A 37 -12.83 -2.62 -0.77
C TYR A 37 -12.95 -1.76 -2.03
N THR A 38 -13.38 -2.34 -3.16
CA THR A 38 -13.42 -1.65 -4.46
C THR A 38 -14.79 -1.11 -4.81
N HIS A 39 -15.87 -1.85 -4.58
CA HIS A 39 -17.22 -1.43 -5.03
C HIS A 39 -18.34 -1.76 -4.05
N VAL A 40 -18.13 -2.70 -3.13
CA VAL A 40 -19.05 -2.94 -2.01
C VAL A 40 -18.53 -2.13 -0.81
N PRO A 41 -19.24 -1.09 -0.34
CA PRO A 41 -18.70 -0.13 0.63
C PRO A 41 -18.68 -0.66 2.09
N VAL A 42 -18.61 -1.97 2.31
CA VAL A 42 -18.67 -2.53 3.67
C VAL A 42 -17.42 -2.12 4.47
N MET A 43 -16.22 -2.31 3.92
CA MET A 43 -14.99 -1.95 4.64
C MET A 43 -14.81 -0.45 4.75
N LYS A 44 -15.34 0.32 3.79
CA LYS A 44 -15.44 1.78 3.89
C LYS A 44 -16.28 2.19 5.11
N SER A 45 -17.49 1.67 5.25
CA SER A 45 -18.35 1.99 6.39
C SER A 45 -17.75 1.58 7.74
N VAL A 46 -16.98 0.48 7.76
CA VAL A 46 -16.20 0.07 8.93
C VAL A 46 -15.14 1.12 9.27
N ALA A 47 -14.31 1.52 8.30
CA ALA A 47 -13.27 2.53 8.52
C ALA A 47 -13.86 3.89 8.96
N GLU A 48 -14.94 4.34 8.31
CA GLU A 48 -15.67 5.55 8.70
C GLU A 48 -16.20 5.48 10.14
N SER A 49 -16.71 4.31 10.56
CA SER A 49 -17.20 4.12 11.92
C SER A 49 -16.09 4.24 12.95
N VAL A 50 -14.93 3.62 12.68
CA VAL A 50 -13.76 3.71 13.57
C VAL A 50 -13.27 5.15 13.70
N ILE A 51 -13.14 5.86 12.57
CA ILE A 51 -12.76 7.28 12.55
C ILE A 51 -13.77 8.13 13.34
N GLN A 52 -15.08 7.87 13.18
CA GLN A 52 -16.14 8.61 13.88
C GLN A 52 -16.17 8.37 15.38
N TRP A 53 -15.78 7.19 15.85
CA TRP A 53 -15.72 6.92 17.29
C TRP A 53 -14.61 7.70 17.98
N GLY A 54 -13.57 8.08 17.22
CA GLY A 54 -12.39 8.75 17.74
C GLY A 54 -11.48 7.80 18.53
N GLY A 55 -10.32 8.29 18.95
CA GLY A 55 -9.36 7.52 19.75
C GLY A 55 -8.38 6.66 18.94
N CYS A 56 -8.60 6.51 17.62
CA CYS A 56 -7.65 5.84 16.74
C CYS A 56 -7.53 6.60 15.41
N ASN A 57 -6.30 6.77 14.93
CA ASN A 57 -6.05 7.13 13.54
C ASN A 57 -6.09 5.86 12.70
N VAL A 58 -6.62 5.95 11.48
CA VAL A 58 -6.82 4.79 10.60
C VAL A 58 -5.96 4.92 9.35
N CYS A 59 -5.16 3.89 9.07
CA CYS A 59 -4.38 3.75 7.85
C CYS A 59 -4.67 2.40 7.19
N GLY A 60 -4.84 2.39 5.86
CA GLY A 60 -4.97 1.17 5.08
C GLY A 60 -3.62 0.64 4.59
N VAL A 61 -3.28 -0.60 4.91
CA VAL A 61 -2.09 -1.27 4.37
C VAL A 61 -2.50 -2.20 3.24
N PHE A 62 -2.24 -1.79 1.99
CA PHE A 62 -2.53 -2.62 0.82
C PHE A 62 -1.36 -3.55 0.52
N VAL A 63 -1.59 -4.84 0.70
CA VAL A 63 -0.55 -5.87 0.55
C VAL A 63 -0.63 -6.53 -0.82
N LEU A 64 0.48 -6.52 -1.55
CA LEU A 64 0.65 -7.25 -2.81
C LEU A 64 1.80 -8.27 -2.67
N ASP A 65 1.68 -9.41 -3.34
CA ASP A 65 2.73 -10.43 -3.39
C ASP A 65 3.82 -10.03 -4.39
N ALA A 66 5.10 -10.08 -4.00
CA ALA A 66 6.25 -9.75 -4.84
C ALA A 66 6.29 -10.56 -6.15
N THR A 67 5.85 -11.82 -6.12
CA THR A 67 5.79 -12.67 -7.32
C THR A 67 4.76 -12.18 -8.34
N PHE A 68 3.82 -11.34 -7.93
CA PHE A 68 2.82 -10.74 -8.81
C PHE A 68 3.42 -9.69 -9.73
N LEU A 69 4.57 -9.11 -9.36
CA LEU A 69 5.30 -8.12 -10.14
C LEU A 69 6.22 -8.72 -11.22
N ALA A 70 6.18 -10.03 -11.45
CA ALA A 70 6.97 -10.65 -12.50
C ALA A 70 6.58 -10.22 -13.94
N ASP A 71 5.41 -9.58 -14.13
CA ASP A 71 4.92 -9.12 -15.43
C ASP A 71 4.39 -7.69 -15.32
N VAL A 72 4.76 -6.83 -16.28
CA VAL A 72 4.35 -5.42 -16.32
C VAL A 72 2.83 -5.26 -16.37
N SER A 73 2.13 -6.12 -17.10
CA SER A 73 0.67 -6.09 -17.20
C SER A 73 0.03 -6.42 -15.84
N LYS A 74 0.64 -7.33 -15.06
CA LYS A 74 0.18 -7.64 -13.70
C LYS A 74 0.47 -6.49 -12.73
N PHE A 75 1.65 -5.88 -12.83
CA PHE A 75 1.99 -4.67 -12.06
C PHE A 75 0.99 -3.53 -12.31
N ILE A 76 0.71 -3.21 -13.58
CA ILE A 76 -0.26 -2.16 -13.94
C ILE A 76 -1.64 -2.50 -13.36
N SER A 77 -2.06 -3.76 -13.49
CA SER A 77 -3.37 -4.20 -12.96
C SER A 77 -3.42 -4.14 -11.43
N GLY A 78 -2.37 -4.56 -10.73
CA GLY A 78 -2.27 -4.51 -9.28
C GLY A 78 -2.23 -3.08 -8.76
N THR A 79 -1.53 -2.18 -9.44
CA THR A 79 -1.46 -0.76 -9.07
C THR A 79 -2.79 -0.05 -9.30
N LEU A 80 -3.51 -0.34 -10.40
CA LEU A 80 -4.87 0.15 -10.61
C LEU A 80 -5.84 -0.36 -9.55
N LEU A 81 -5.66 -1.60 -9.11
CA LEU A 81 -6.49 -2.20 -8.06
C LEU A 81 -6.25 -1.50 -6.72
N ALA A 82 -4.98 -1.30 -6.34
CA ALA A 82 -4.60 -0.56 -5.14
C ALA A 82 -5.20 0.85 -5.16
N LEU A 83 -5.07 1.56 -6.29
CA LEU A 83 -5.68 2.86 -6.53
C LEU A 83 -7.20 2.83 -6.31
N SER A 84 -7.88 1.85 -6.91
CA SER A 84 -9.32 1.72 -6.78
C SER A 84 -9.75 1.50 -5.33
N VAL A 85 -8.96 0.75 -4.56
CA VAL A 85 -9.19 0.53 -3.13
C VAL A 85 -8.99 1.83 -2.34
N MET A 86 -7.87 2.53 -2.56
CA MET A 86 -7.57 3.79 -1.86
C MET A 86 -8.65 4.84 -2.10
N MET A 87 -9.07 5.02 -3.37
CA MET A 87 -10.12 5.97 -3.71
C MET A 87 -11.47 5.61 -3.09
N ASN A 88 -11.82 4.34 -3.02
CA ASN A 88 -13.11 3.92 -2.49
C ASN A 88 -13.13 3.89 -0.96
N MET A 89 -12.02 3.54 -0.30
CA MET A 89 -11.90 3.49 1.15
C MET A 89 -11.79 4.88 1.79
N GLU A 90 -11.27 5.89 1.07
CA GLU A 90 -11.16 7.28 1.53
C GLU A 90 -10.36 7.45 2.85
N ILE A 91 -9.37 6.59 3.06
CA ILE A 91 -8.41 6.65 4.18
C ILE A 91 -6.99 6.75 3.64
N PRO A 92 -6.04 7.34 4.39
CA PRO A 92 -4.63 7.28 4.02
C PRO A 92 -4.20 5.81 3.95
N GLY A 93 -3.33 5.47 3.01
CA GLY A 93 -2.88 4.10 2.86
C GLY A 93 -1.53 3.98 2.18
N ILE A 94 -0.85 2.89 2.51
CA ILE A 94 0.45 2.52 1.94
C ILE A 94 0.31 1.25 1.11
N ASN A 95 1.19 1.10 0.11
CA ASN A 95 1.32 -0.11 -0.67
C ASN A 95 2.55 -0.88 -0.19
N VAL A 96 2.36 -2.15 0.22
CA VAL A 96 3.44 -3.01 0.72
C VAL A 96 3.59 -4.20 -0.21
N LEU A 97 4.83 -4.47 -0.62
CA LEU A 97 5.20 -5.65 -1.39
C LEU A 97 5.69 -6.74 -0.43
N THR A 98 4.94 -7.81 -0.30
CA THR A 98 5.24 -8.91 0.62
C THR A 98 5.88 -10.09 -0.10
N LYS A 99 6.43 -11.01 0.69
CA LYS A 99 7.11 -12.22 0.18
C LYS A 99 8.34 -11.90 -0.66
N CYS A 100 9.02 -10.81 -0.34
CA CYS A 100 10.27 -10.43 -0.98
C CYS A 100 11.37 -11.49 -0.77
N ASP A 101 11.30 -12.27 0.31
CA ASP A 101 12.16 -13.42 0.61
C ASP A 101 12.08 -14.53 -0.46
N LEU A 102 10.93 -14.65 -1.14
CA LEU A 102 10.73 -15.65 -2.20
C LEU A 102 11.30 -15.22 -3.56
N VAL A 103 11.78 -13.98 -3.66
CA VAL A 103 12.29 -13.39 -4.90
C VAL A 103 13.82 -13.35 -4.83
N GLU A 104 14.48 -14.31 -5.49
CA GLU A 104 15.93 -14.47 -5.42
C GLU A 104 16.73 -13.34 -6.08
N GLY A 105 17.93 -13.05 -5.56
CA GLY A 105 19.04 -12.47 -6.33
C GLY A 105 18.94 -10.98 -6.68
N GLY A 106 18.52 -10.11 -5.73
CA GLY A 106 18.43 -8.66 -5.95
C GLY A 106 17.38 -8.28 -7.00
N ALA A 107 16.48 -9.22 -7.34
CA ALA A 107 15.38 -8.96 -8.25
C ALA A 107 14.35 -8.03 -7.61
N VAL A 108 14.19 -8.02 -6.28
CA VAL A 108 13.36 -7.03 -5.57
C VAL A 108 13.92 -5.63 -5.78
N ASP A 109 15.22 -5.41 -5.55
CA ASP A 109 15.84 -4.09 -5.76
C ASP A 109 15.73 -3.65 -7.21
N LYS A 110 15.97 -4.55 -8.17
CA LYS A 110 15.76 -4.26 -9.60
C LYS A 110 14.30 -3.96 -9.91
N MET A 111 13.36 -4.68 -9.30
CA MET A 111 11.93 -4.42 -9.45
C MET A 111 11.63 -3.03 -8.90
N LEU A 112 12.07 -2.67 -7.69
CA LEU A 112 11.87 -1.34 -7.13
C LEU A 112 12.52 -0.24 -7.98
N ASP A 113 13.72 -0.47 -8.50
CA ASP A 113 14.42 0.46 -9.39
C ASP A 113 13.72 0.60 -10.76
N VAL A 114 13.07 -0.45 -11.25
CA VAL A 114 12.31 -0.44 -12.51
C VAL A 114 10.93 0.19 -12.27
N TYR A 115 10.24 -0.22 -11.22
CA TYR A 115 8.91 0.24 -10.85
C TYR A 115 8.91 1.68 -10.32
N GLY A 116 9.98 2.12 -9.67
CA GLY A 116 10.20 3.50 -9.22
C GLY A 116 10.43 4.50 -10.36
N ARG A 117 10.63 4.04 -11.61
CA ARG A 117 10.76 4.91 -12.80
C ARG A 117 9.41 5.37 -13.37
N GLY A 118 8.30 4.94 -12.77
CA GLY A 118 6.95 5.24 -13.25
C GLY A 118 6.44 4.20 -14.25
N ALA A 119 5.14 3.95 -14.23
CA ALA A 119 4.45 2.97 -15.06
C ALA A 119 4.64 3.22 -16.56
N ARG A 120 4.73 4.49 -17.00
CA ARG A 120 4.90 4.81 -18.43
C ARG A 120 6.26 4.35 -18.97
N ASP A 121 7.32 4.56 -18.20
CA ASP A 121 8.68 4.19 -18.62
C ASP A 121 8.82 2.68 -18.75
N ILE A 122 8.24 1.94 -17.81
CA ILE A 122 8.21 0.47 -17.79
C ILE A 122 7.46 -0.07 -19.00
N TRP A 123 6.28 0.51 -19.30
CA TRP A 123 5.48 0.13 -20.46
C TRP A 123 6.22 0.36 -21.79
N HIS A 124 7.02 1.43 -21.89
CA HIS A 124 7.82 1.71 -23.07
C HIS A 124 9.04 0.79 -23.22
N MET A 125 9.69 0.43 -22.10
CA MET A 125 10.82 -0.49 -22.07
C MET A 125 10.40 -1.92 -22.46
N GLU A 126 9.30 -2.44 -21.91
CA GLU A 126 8.78 -3.78 -22.23
C GLU A 126 8.50 -3.96 -23.75
N ARG A 127 8.16 -2.86 -24.43
CA ARG A 127 7.85 -2.87 -25.87
C ARG A 127 9.05 -2.55 -26.76
N GLY A 128 10.24 -2.43 -26.20
CA GLY A 128 11.48 -2.16 -26.93
C GLY A 128 11.50 -0.80 -27.63
N LYS A 129 10.72 0.19 -27.16
CA LYS A 129 10.73 1.56 -27.70
C LYS A 129 11.87 2.42 -27.14
N PHE A 130 12.44 2.01 -26.02
CA PHE A 130 13.76 2.40 -25.55
C PHE A 130 14.66 1.16 -25.61
N GLY A 131 15.88 1.30 -26.12
CA GLY A 131 16.82 0.20 -26.39
C GLY A 131 17.44 -0.43 -25.14
N GLY A 132 16.62 -0.98 -24.25
CA GLY A 132 17.03 -1.81 -23.13
C GLY A 132 16.01 -2.93 -22.95
N GLU A 133 16.40 -4.17 -23.25
CA GLU A 133 15.59 -5.34 -22.92
C GLU A 133 15.54 -5.47 -21.40
N ILE A 134 14.35 -5.43 -20.81
CA ILE A 134 14.16 -5.88 -19.44
C ILE A 134 14.18 -7.41 -19.48
N GLU A 135 15.35 -8.01 -19.27
CA GLU A 135 15.46 -9.41 -18.86
C GLU A 135 15.09 -9.49 -17.37
N ILE A 136 13.80 -9.45 -17.05
CA ILE A 136 13.32 -10.06 -15.80
C ILE A 136 13.29 -11.55 -16.11
N ASP A 137 14.36 -12.26 -15.71
CA ASP A 137 14.38 -13.71 -15.73
C ASP A 137 13.14 -14.22 -15.01
N ASN A 138 12.24 -14.85 -15.76
CA ASN A 138 11.00 -15.40 -15.24
C ASN A 138 11.33 -16.33 -14.07
N ILE A 139 11.00 -15.90 -12.84
CA ILE A 139 11.11 -16.70 -11.60
C ILE A 139 10.18 -17.94 -11.60
N SER A 140 9.46 -18.19 -12.70
CA SER A 140 8.79 -19.48 -12.93
C SER A 140 9.47 -20.26 -14.04
N SER A 141 10.12 -21.34 -13.61
CA SER A 141 10.75 -22.37 -14.40
C SER A 141 9.93 -22.81 -15.64
N SER A 142 10.65 -22.95 -16.75
CA SER A 142 10.42 -23.96 -17.79
C SER A 142 9.15 -23.83 -18.66
N SER A 143 9.17 -22.89 -19.60
CA SER A 143 8.64 -23.19 -20.95
C SER A 143 9.25 -22.29 -22.01
N LYS A 144 10.12 -22.88 -22.83
CA LYS A 144 10.43 -22.38 -24.16
C LYS A 144 9.12 -22.28 -24.95
N ARG A 145 8.51 -21.10 -25.02
CA ARG A 145 7.39 -20.83 -25.93
C ARG A 145 7.80 -19.70 -26.86
N GLY A 146 7.86 -20.06 -28.14
CA GLY A 146 8.39 -19.23 -29.21
C GLY A 146 7.64 -17.90 -29.37
N LYS A 147 8.38 -16.93 -29.91
CA LYS A 147 7.95 -15.77 -30.69
C LYS A 147 6.44 -15.70 -30.92
N GLN A 148 5.69 -15.07 -30.02
CA GLN A 148 4.34 -14.61 -30.29
C GLN A 148 4.39 -13.09 -30.54
N LYS A 149 4.96 -12.70 -31.69
CA LYS A 149 4.70 -11.40 -32.30
C LYS A 149 3.22 -11.41 -32.71
N ILE A 150 2.36 -10.75 -31.94
CA ILE A 150 1.10 -10.05 -32.29
C ILE A 150 0.51 -9.60 -30.94
N ARG A 151 0.69 -8.33 -30.55
CA ARG A 151 -0.15 -7.68 -29.52
C ARG A 151 -0.66 -6.38 -30.14
N ASP A 152 -1.98 -6.29 -30.26
CA ASP A 152 -2.73 -5.28 -30.99
C ASP A 152 -2.36 -3.84 -30.59
N HIS A 153 -1.91 -3.05 -31.57
CA HIS A 153 -1.70 -1.60 -31.47
C HIS A 153 -2.95 -0.79 -31.06
N LYS A 154 -4.12 -1.44 -30.97
CA LYS A 154 -5.40 -0.80 -30.69
C LYS A 154 -5.51 -0.31 -29.23
N LEU A 155 -4.82 -0.98 -28.29
CA LEU A 155 -4.89 -0.66 -26.86
C LEU A 155 -3.69 0.14 -26.34
N ASP A 156 -2.71 0.45 -27.20
CA ASP A 156 -1.49 1.16 -26.82
C ASP A 156 -1.80 2.52 -26.18
N LYS A 157 -2.65 3.31 -26.84
CA LYS A 157 -3.06 4.64 -26.37
C LYS A 157 -3.83 4.57 -25.06
N MET A 158 -4.63 3.52 -24.88
CA MET A 158 -5.39 3.31 -23.64
C MET A 158 -4.44 2.98 -22.48
N THR A 159 -3.51 2.07 -22.70
CA THR A 159 -2.56 1.65 -21.67
C THR A 159 -1.61 2.78 -21.31
N GLU A 160 -1.21 3.60 -22.28
CA GLU A 160 -0.40 4.79 -22.06
C GLU A 160 -1.14 5.86 -21.22
N ALA A 161 -2.44 6.06 -21.47
CA ALA A 161 -3.27 6.93 -20.64
C ALA A 161 -3.42 6.38 -19.21
N ILE A 162 -3.60 5.07 -19.06
CA ILE A 162 -3.61 4.38 -17.76
C ILE A 162 -2.29 4.60 -17.01
N CYS A 163 -1.16 4.42 -17.68
CA CYS A 163 0.16 4.65 -17.07
C CYS A 163 0.33 6.11 -16.63
N SER A 164 -0.20 7.07 -17.40
CA SER A 164 -0.23 8.49 -17.00
C SER A 164 -0.92 8.69 -15.66
N ILE A 165 -2.09 8.06 -15.48
CA ILE A 165 -2.85 8.17 -14.23
C ILE A 165 -2.07 7.55 -13.09
N ILE A 166 -1.45 6.39 -13.31
CA ILE A 166 -0.65 5.73 -12.28
C ILE A 166 0.52 6.63 -11.83
N ASP A 167 1.21 7.27 -12.78
CA ASP A 167 2.34 8.16 -12.50
C ASP A 167 1.91 9.46 -11.80
N GLU A 168 0.80 10.07 -12.24
CA GLU A 168 0.30 11.35 -11.70
C GLU A 168 -0.06 11.27 -10.22
N TYR A 169 -0.59 10.15 -9.76
CA TYR A 169 -1.01 9.98 -8.37
C TYR A 169 0.11 9.48 -7.45
N THR A 170 1.34 9.30 -7.94
CA THR A 170 2.50 8.80 -7.16
C THR A 170 2.23 7.48 -6.41
N MET A 171 1.18 6.73 -6.78
CA MET A 171 0.75 5.51 -6.07
C MET A 171 1.66 4.30 -6.32
N VAL A 172 2.82 4.53 -6.92
CA VAL A 172 3.76 3.50 -7.35
C VAL A 172 4.81 3.20 -6.28
N ALA A 173 4.83 3.92 -5.17
CA ALA A 173 5.72 3.60 -4.07
C ALA A 173 5.21 2.37 -3.31
N TYR A 174 5.69 1.19 -3.73
CA TYR A 174 5.61 -0.01 -2.93
C TYR A 174 6.79 -0.05 -1.96
N ILE A 175 6.50 -0.32 -0.69
CA ILE A 175 7.51 -0.55 0.33
C ILE A 175 7.77 -2.07 0.37
N PRO A 176 8.99 -2.55 0.10
CA PRO A 176 9.30 -3.97 0.20
C PRO A 176 9.23 -4.41 1.67
N LEU A 177 8.63 -5.58 1.90
CA LEU A 177 8.62 -6.27 3.18
C LEU A 177 9.20 -7.67 2.99
N ASP A 178 10.39 -7.86 3.56
CA ASP A 178 11.04 -9.14 3.73
C ASP A 178 10.96 -9.53 5.20
N ILE A 179 10.23 -10.61 5.50
CA ILE A 179 10.04 -11.07 6.88
C ILE A 179 11.33 -11.57 7.55
N THR A 180 12.40 -11.75 6.77
CA THR A 180 13.73 -12.15 7.26
C THR A 180 14.62 -10.93 7.54
N ASP A 181 14.21 -9.73 7.14
CA ASP A 181 14.95 -8.48 7.29
C ASP A 181 14.18 -7.48 8.17
N GLU A 182 14.70 -7.25 9.38
CA GLU A 182 14.11 -6.30 10.35
C GLU A 182 14.12 -4.85 9.83
N GLU A 183 15.11 -4.46 9.01
CA GLU A 183 15.17 -3.09 8.45
C GLU A 183 13.99 -2.83 7.50
N SER A 184 13.56 -3.84 6.75
CA SER A 184 12.39 -3.74 5.88
C SER A 184 11.09 -3.56 6.66
N LEU A 185 10.97 -4.21 7.82
CA LEU A 185 9.84 -4.05 8.73
C LEU A 185 9.82 -2.65 9.34
N ASP A 186 10.97 -2.16 9.80
CA ASP A 186 11.12 -0.81 10.35
C ASP A 186 10.73 0.28 9.34
N LEU A 187 11.05 0.07 8.06
CA LEU A 187 10.64 0.97 6.99
C LEU A 187 9.11 1.00 6.81
N VAL A 188 8.46 -0.17 6.84
CA VAL A 188 6.99 -0.26 6.77
C VAL A 188 6.36 0.43 7.98
N LEU A 189 6.85 0.15 9.19
CA LEU A 189 6.36 0.78 10.42
C LEU A 189 6.51 2.29 10.37
N SER A 190 7.68 2.80 9.98
CA SER A 190 7.94 4.23 9.83
C SER A 190 6.97 4.90 8.85
N ALA A 191 6.62 4.22 7.76
CA ALA A 191 5.65 4.73 6.79
C ALA A 191 4.22 4.70 7.34
N VAL A 192 3.86 3.69 8.14
CA VAL A 192 2.57 3.64 8.83
C VAL A 192 2.48 4.76 9.88
N ASP A 193 3.51 4.96 10.70
CA ASP A 193 3.60 6.05 11.68
C ASP A 193 3.34 7.41 11.01
N GLN A 194 4.00 7.66 9.87
CA GLN A 194 3.83 8.89 9.09
C GLN A 194 2.38 9.06 8.57
N MET A 195 1.74 7.97 8.12
CA MET A 195 0.36 8.03 7.62
C MET A 195 -0.66 8.20 8.75
N LEU A 196 -0.38 7.62 9.91
CA LEU A 196 -1.17 7.79 11.12
C LEU A 196 -0.91 9.12 11.84
N GLN A 197 0.13 9.87 11.44
CA GLN A 197 0.63 11.06 12.14
C GLN A 197 0.96 10.75 13.61
N TYR A 198 1.43 9.53 13.85
CA TYR A 198 1.80 9.08 15.18
C TYR A 198 3.00 9.90 15.68
N GLY A 199 2.84 10.58 16.82
CA GLY A 199 3.87 11.45 17.41
C GLY A 199 3.80 12.93 17.01
N ASP A 200 2.96 13.33 16.05
CA ASP A 200 2.78 14.75 15.68
C ASP A 200 1.93 15.51 16.71
N ASP A 201 1.04 14.82 17.43
CA ASP A 201 0.21 15.37 18.51
C ASP A 201 0.96 15.55 19.85
N VAL A 202 2.27 15.29 19.88
CA VAL A 202 3.12 15.58 21.05
C VAL A 202 3.38 17.09 21.11
N GLU A 203 2.36 17.82 21.56
CA GLU A 203 2.43 19.26 21.80
C GLU A 203 3.62 19.56 22.74
N PHE A 204 4.52 20.45 22.32
CA PHE A 204 5.62 20.92 23.15
C PHE A 204 5.03 21.66 24.36
N LYS A 205 4.90 20.99 25.51
CA LYS A 205 4.52 21.66 26.76
C LYS A 205 5.61 22.67 27.08
N GLU A 206 5.29 23.96 26.97
CA GLU A 206 6.16 25.02 27.48
C GLU A 206 6.53 24.68 28.94
N PRO A 207 7.81 24.77 29.31
CA PRO A 207 8.20 24.53 30.69
C PRO A 207 7.40 25.48 31.58
N PRO A 208 6.87 25.02 32.73
CA PRO A 208 6.06 25.86 33.59
C PRO A 208 6.85 27.12 33.94
N GLU A 209 6.24 28.29 33.69
CA GLU A 209 6.83 29.58 34.02
C GLU A 209 7.33 29.55 35.47
N ALA A 210 8.60 29.91 35.67
CA ALA A 210 9.17 30.00 37.00
C ALA A 210 8.33 30.98 37.80
N VAL A 211 7.62 30.45 38.81
CA VAL A 211 6.88 31.28 39.76
C VAL A 211 7.92 32.12 40.47
N ASP A 212 7.94 33.42 40.18
CA ASP A 212 8.71 34.38 40.96
C ASP A 212 8.22 34.26 42.41
N VAL A 213 9.08 33.68 43.25
CA VAL A 213 8.86 33.63 44.69
C VAL A 213 9.07 35.07 45.16
N ASP A 214 7.98 35.82 45.25
CA ASP A 214 7.96 37.14 45.89
C ASP A 214 8.37 36.95 47.37
N ASP A 215 9.64 37.23 47.66
CA ASP A 215 10.17 37.40 49.01
C ASP A 215 9.46 38.57 49.70
N LYS A 216 8.47 38.30 50.56
CA LYS A 216 8.08 39.16 51.71
C LYS A 216 7.52 38.38 52.89
#